data_AF-A0A0G1H0C7-F1
#
_entry.id   AF-A0A0G1H0C7-F1
#
_cell.length_a   1.000
_cell.length_b   1.000
_cell.length_c   1.000
_cell.angle_alpha   90.00
_cell.angle_beta   90.00
_cell.angle_gamma   90.00
#
_symmetry.space_group_name_H-M   'P 1'
#
loop_
_entity.id
_entity.type
_entity.pdbx_description
1 polymer ?
#
loop_
_entity_poly.entity_id
_entity_poly.type
_entity_poly.pdbx_seq_one_letter_code
_entity_poly.pdbx_strand_id
1 'polypeptide(L)'
;MTLWVVYPALALVLGVLTSIYLFVAWFRHPKKRPAFILYWSAGLFLMYWFQVPIILTNLGRTTTITAFNFFFAVTFPVTFLALAMIYWGVLDALNIRLNRMLKVLFLAWLLSAAAFFAYHFIIYHGVISTHILPVVGNLVFYLPLRILIIIALARRVMQMDNKKNLGAFGAAFVIGESVLGIFRNLLIVKYVLAYPPQLWYIVLTSLKIFFILQTASIIFLVFGFIFLHRACCRTGN
;
A
#
# COMPACT_ATOMS: atom_id res chain seq x y z
N MET A 1 -21.57 -17.80 -4.23
CA MET A 1 -20.73 -16.61 -4.49
C MET A 1 -19.29 -17.11 -4.65
N THR A 2 -18.61 -16.84 -5.75
CA THR A 2 -17.27 -17.38 -5.99
C THR A 2 -16.25 -16.70 -5.05
N LEU A 3 -15.26 -17.45 -4.55
CA LEU A 3 -14.19 -16.95 -3.66
C LEU A 3 -13.45 -15.73 -4.26
N TRP A 4 -13.47 -15.61 -5.60
CA TRP A 4 -12.92 -14.51 -6.40
C TRP A 4 -13.60 -13.15 -6.20
N VAL A 5 -14.82 -13.13 -5.68
CA VAL A 5 -15.52 -11.90 -5.30
C VAL A 5 -15.36 -11.64 -3.80
N VAL A 6 -15.41 -12.69 -2.98
CA VAL A 6 -15.42 -12.58 -1.52
C VAL A 6 -14.12 -11.97 -0.98
N TYR A 7 -12.95 -12.44 -1.43
CA TYR A 7 -11.68 -11.91 -0.93
C TYR A 7 -11.45 -10.44 -1.30
N PRO A 8 -11.57 -10.01 -2.58
CA PRO A 8 -11.49 -8.59 -2.94
C PRO A 8 -12.54 -7.70 -2.27
N ALA A 9 -13.77 -8.20 -2.11
CA ALA A 9 -14.83 -7.44 -1.43
C ALA A 9 -14.53 -7.25 0.05
N LEU A 10 -14.08 -8.31 0.74
CA LEU A 10 -13.67 -8.24 2.15
C LEU A 10 -12.51 -7.26 2.32
N ALA A 11 -11.50 -7.36 1.45
CA ALA A 11 -10.38 -6.45 1.36
C ALA A 11 -10.83 -4.98 1.25
N LEU A 12 -11.72 -4.69 0.30
CA LEU A 12 -12.26 -3.35 0.07
C LEU A 12 -13.04 -2.85 1.29
N VAL A 13 -13.95 -3.66 1.82
CA VAL A 13 -14.80 -3.29 2.97
C VAL A 13 -13.95 -3.02 4.21
N LEU A 14 -13.02 -3.92 4.56
CA LEU A 14 -12.14 -3.74 5.71
C LEU A 14 -11.26 -2.49 5.56
N GLY A 15 -10.72 -2.28 4.36
CA GLY A 15 -9.90 -1.12 4.04
C GLY A 15 -10.66 0.20 4.21
N VAL A 16 -11.84 0.31 3.60
CA VAL A 16 -12.69 1.51 3.67
C VAL A 16 -13.18 1.76 5.09
N LEU A 17 -13.71 0.74 5.77
CA LEU A 17 -14.20 0.90 7.14
C LEU A 17 -13.09 1.31 8.11
N THR A 18 -11.90 0.74 7.97
CA THR A 18 -10.75 1.12 8.82
C THR A 18 -10.27 2.53 8.50
N SER A 19 -10.26 2.92 7.22
CA SER A 19 -9.96 4.30 6.82
C SER A 19 -10.93 5.31 7.46
N ILE A 20 -12.23 5.03 7.40
CA ILE A 20 -13.28 5.85 8.03
C ILE A 20 -13.09 5.88 9.54
N TYR A 21 -12.87 4.73 10.18
CA TYR A 21 -12.60 4.65 11.62
C TYR A 21 -11.42 5.52 12.03
N LEU A 22 -10.29 5.44 11.32
CA LEU A 22 -9.11 6.26 11.60
C LEU A 22 -9.40 7.75 11.37
N PHE A 23 -10.11 8.12 10.31
CA PHE A 23 -10.50 9.50 10.05
C PHE A 23 -11.39 10.08 11.16
N VAL A 24 -12.40 9.32 11.59
CA VAL A 24 -13.28 9.69 12.70
C VAL A 24 -12.49 9.79 14.00
N ALA A 25 -11.57 8.85 14.26
CA ALA A 25 -10.70 8.88 15.43
C ALA A 25 -9.80 10.13 15.42
N TRP A 26 -9.25 10.51 14.27
CA TRP A 26 -8.49 11.74 14.10
C TRP A 26 -9.33 12.99 14.37
N PHE A 27 -10.56 13.05 13.85
CA PHE A 27 -11.48 14.17 14.06
C PHE A 27 -11.87 14.31 15.55
N ARG A 28 -12.07 13.19 16.24
CA ARG A 28 -12.48 13.13 17.65
C ARG A 28 -11.37 13.40 18.66
N HIS A 29 -10.08 13.43 18.27
CA HIS A 29 -8.96 13.72 19.17
C HIS A 29 -8.85 15.23 19.46
N PRO A 30 -9.20 15.73 20.67
CA PRO A 30 -9.13 17.16 20.98
C PRO A 30 -7.69 17.58 21.33
N LYS A 31 -7.33 18.82 20.98
CA LYS A 31 -6.05 19.54 21.25
C LYS A 31 -4.79 19.14 20.47
N LYS A 32 -4.53 17.87 20.13
CA LYS A 32 -3.40 17.48 19.26
C LYS A 32 -3.84 16.38 18.30
N ARG A 33 -4.33 16.76 17.12
CA ARG A 33 -4.72 15.82 16.06
C ARG A 33 -3.47 15.19 15.43
N PRO A 34 -3.12 13.93 15.74
CA PRO A 34 -1.89 13.34 15.25
C PRO A 34 -1.95 13.12 13.73
N ALA A 35 -0.97 13.66 12.99
CA ALA A 35 -0.96 13.60 11.53
C ALA A 35 -0.86 12.16 11.00
N PHE A 36 -0.16 11.27 11.70
CA PHE A 36 -0.03 9.86 11.32
C PHE A 36 -1.36 9.14 11.09
N ILE A 37 -2.42 9.45 11.86
CA ILE A 37 -3.73 8.82 11.68
C ILE A 37 -4.34 9.23 10.34
N LEU A 38 -4.18 10.49 9.95
CA LEU A 38 -4.68 10.99 8.67
C LEU A 38 -3.91 10.37 7.50
N TYR A 39 -2.58 10.25 7.61
CA TYR A 39 -1.76 9.58 6.60
C TYR A 39 -2.15 8.12 6.43
N TRP A 40 -2.37 7.38 7.52
CA TRP A 40 -2.81 5.99 7.47
C TRP A 40 -4.24 5.84 6.94
N SER A 41 -5.15 6.72 7.33
CA SER A 41 -6.52 6.74 6.81
C SER A 41 -6.54 6.95 5.30
N ALA A 42 -5.83 7.97 4.82
CA ALA A 42 -5.73 8.26 3.39
C ALA A 42 -4.98 7.15 2.63
N GLY A 43 -3.88 6.64 3.20
CA GLY A 43 -3.13 5.52 2.64
C GLY A 43 -3.99 4.28 2.45
N LEU A 44 -4.77 3.87 3.47
CA LEU A 44 -5.71 2.76 3.34
C LEU A 44 -6.77 3.04 2.28
N PHE A 45 -7.39 4.23 2.27
CA PHE A 45 -8.41 4.57 1.29
C PHE A 45 -7.91 4.41 -0.15
N LEU A 46 -6.75 4.99 -0.45
CA LEU A 46 -6.12 4.96 -1.77
C LEU A 46 -5.69 3.53 -2.17
N MET A 47 -5.24 2.73 -1.20
CA MET A 47 -4.71 1.40 -1.47
C MET A 47 -5.77 0.36 -1.86
N TYR A 48 -7.07 0.61 -1.77
CA TYR A 48 -8.08 -0.45 -2.02
C TYR A 48 -9.08 -0.16 -3.11
N TRP A 49 -9.08 1.06 -3.67
CA TRP A 49 -9.95 1.42 -4.79
C TRP A 49 -9.76 0.50 -6.01
N PHE A 50 -8.58 -0.11 -6.15
CA PHE A 50 -8.26 -1.01 -7.25
C PHE A 50 -8.87 -2.41 -7.15
N GLN A 51 -9.53 -2.77 -6.05
CA GLN A 51 -10.32 -4.00 -5.97
C GLN A 51 -11.61 -3.90 -6.80
N VAL A 52 -12.10 -2.69 -7.08
CA VAL A 52 -13.40 -2.47 -7.74
C VAL A 52 -13.47 -3.13 -9.13
N PRO A 53 -12.51 -2.96 -10.05
CA PRO A 53 -12.63 -3.59 -11.37
C PRO A 53 -12.53 -5.11 -11.33
N ILE A 54 -11.77 -5.65 -10.38
CA ILE A 54 -11.66 -7.11 -10.18
C ILE A 54 -13.01 -7.66 -9.73
N ILE A 55 -13.66 -7.00 -8.76
CA ILE A 55 -15.00 -7.36 -8.30
C ILE A 55 -15.99 -7.29 -9.46
N LEU A 56 -16.01 -6.19 -10.22
CA LEU A 56 -16.92 -6.00 -11.34
C LEU A 56 -16.71 -7.04 -12.44
N THR A 57 -15.45 -7.35 -12.79
CA THR A 57 -15.13 -8.35 -13.81
C THR A 57 -15.56 -9.75 -13.36
N ASN A 58 -15.35 -10.10 -12.09
CA ASN A 58 -15.79 -11.38 -11.51
C ASN A 58 -17.31 -11.48 -11.34
N LEU A 59 -18.04 -10.35 -11.38
CA LEU A 59 -19.51 -10.31 -11.45
C LEU A 59 -20.04 -10.38 -12.89
N GLY A 60 -19.18 -10.66 -13.87
CA GLY A 60 -19.57 -10.84 -15.27
C GLY A 60 -19.65 -9.55 -16.08
N ARG A 61 -19.16 -8.41 -15.56
CA ARG A 61 -19.03 -7.18 -16.37
C ARG A 61 -17.86 -7.33 -17.33
N THR A 62 -18.12 -7.16 -18.61
CA THR A 62 -17.09 -7.12 -19.65
C THR A 62 -16.32 -5.80 -19.55
N THR A 63 -15.02 -5.90 -19.29
CA THR A 63 -14.10 -4.76 -19.27
C THR A 63 -13.23 -4.84 -20.53
N THR A 64 -13.20 -3.78 -21.34
CA THR A 64 -12.32 -3.74 -22.51
C THR A 64 -10.86 -3.65 -22.09
N ILE A 65 -9.95 -4.23 -22.89
CA ILE A 65 -8.49 -4.20 -22.64
C ILE A 65 -7.99 -2.75 -22.49
N THR A 66 -8.56 -1.81 -23.24
CA THR A 66 -8.23 -0.38 -23.18
C THR A 66 -8.65 0.27 -21.86
N ALA A 67 -9.90 0.07 -21.41
CA ALA A 67 -10.37 0.60 -20.13
C ALA A 67 -9.57 0.03 -18.95
N PHE A 68 -9.17 -1.23 -19.09
CA PHE A 68 -8.38 -1.94 -18.12
C PHE A 68 -6.93 -1.42 -18.03
N ASN A 69 -6.25 -1.24 -19.16
CA ASN A 69 -4.90 -0.68 -19.20
C ASN A 69 -4.85 0.73 -18.60
N PHE A 70 -5.84 1.56 -18.92
CA PHE A 70 -5.99 2.89 -18.31
C PHE A 70 -6.15 2.82 -16.79
N PHE A 71 -7.02 1.92 -16.31
CA PHE A 71 -7.21 1.72 -14.88
C PHE A 71 -5.91 1.27 -14.19
N PHE A 72 -5.15 0.38 -14.82
CA PHE A 72 -3.83 -0.03 -14.32
C PHE A 72 -2.86 1.13 -14.24
N ALA A 73 -2.76 1.91 -15.30
CA ALA A 73 -1.85 3.04 -15.38
C ALA A 73 -2.13 4.09 -14.28
N VAL A 74 -3.38 4.24 -13.84
CA VAL A 74 -3.76 5.07 -12.67
C VAL A 74 -3.51 4.35 -11.34
N THR A 75 -3.72 3.04 -11.28
CA THR A 75 -3.55 2.25 -10.05
C THR A 75 -2.12 2.28 -9.52
N PHE A 76 -1.12 2.21 -10.41
CA PHE A 76 0.29 2.27 -9.99
C PHE A 76 0.62 3.56 -9.19
N PRO A 77 0.46 4.79 -9.74
CA PRO A 77 0.77 6.00 -9.00
C PRO A 77 -0.10 6.19 -7.75
N VAL A 78 -1.36 5.75 -7.76
CA VAL A 78 -2.24 5.82 -6.57
C VAL A 78 -1.75 4.89 -5.45
N THR A 79 -1.37 3.65 -5.78
CA THR A 79 -0.83 2.70 -4.80
C THR A 79 0.57 3.09 -4.31
N PHE A 80 1.37 3.73 -5.16
CA PHE A 80 2.63 4.38 -4.76
C PHE A 80 2.40 5.44 -3.69
N LEU A 81 1.48 6.37 -3.97
CA LEU A 81 1.13 7.45 -3.06
C LEU A 81 0.60 6.89 -1.73
N ALA A 82 -0.23 5.84 -1.78
CA ALA A 82 -0.71 5.16 -0.60
C ALA A 82 0.43 4.64 0.29
N LEU A 83 1.42 3.94 -0.30
CA LEU A 83 2.59 3.44 0.42
C LEU A 83 3.47 4.58 0.99
N ALA A 84 3.63 5.68 0.24
CA ALA A 84 4.35 6.85 0.70
C ALA A 84 3.65 7.50 1.92
N MET A 85 2.32 7.61 1.90
CA MET A 85 1.53 8.07 3.05
C MET A 85 1.66 7.13 4.25
N ILE A 86 1.62 5.82 4.03
CA ILE A 86 1.84 4.83 5.10
C ILE A 86 3.21 5.05 5.74
N TYR A 87 4.27 5.19 4.93
CA TYR A 87 5.62 5.44 5.42
C TYR A 87 5.74 6.76 6.20
N TRP A 88 5.16 7.85 5.71
CA TRP A 88 5.12 9.12 6.45
C TRP A 88 4.38 8.99 7.77
N GLY A 89 3.25 8.28 7.79
CA GLY A 89 2.54 8.00 9.03
C GLY A 89 3.37 7.17 10.01
N VAL A 90 4.16 6.20 9.53
CA VAL A 90 5.10 5.45 10.37
C VAL A 90 6.18 6.37 10.96
N LEU A 91 6.80 7.24 10.15
CA LEU A 91 7.80 8.19 10.63
C LEU A 91 7.24 9.12 11.70
N ASP A 92 6.05 9.67 11.47
CA ASP A 92 5.36 10.58 12.40
C ASP A 92 4.95 9.86 13.70
N ALA A 93 4.32 8.67 13.60
CA ALA A 93 3.94 7.87 14.76
C ALA A 93 5.13 7.48 15.64
N LEU A 94 6.30 7.28 15.04
CA LEU A 94 7.54 6.94 15.73
C LEU A 94 8.37 8.17 16.14
N ASN A 95 7.92 9.39 15.82
CA ASN A 95 8.68 10.64 16.00
C ASN A 95 10.09 10.60 15.37
N ILE A 96 10.25 9.89 14.25
CA ILE A 96 11.54 9.78 13.54
C ILE A 96 11.75 11.04 12.72
N ARG A 97 12.76 11.83 13.08
CA ARG A 97 13.17 13.02 12.34
C ARG A 97 14.26 12.66 11.33
N LEU A 98 13.92 12.69 10.05
CA LEU A 98 14.91 12.59 8.97
C LEU A 98 15.80 13.83 8.92
N ASN A 99 17.11 13.64 8.69
CA ASN A 99 18.03 14.75 8.41
C ASN A 99 17.64 15.46 7.09
N ARG A 100 18.01 16.73 6.93
CA ARG A 100 17.72 17.58 5.76
C ARG A 100 18.13 16.89 4.45
N MET A 101 19.31 16.29 4.40
CA MET A 101 19.78 15.55 3.21
C MET A 101 18.84 14.40 2.85
N LEU A 102 18.46 13.56 3.82
CA LEU A 102 17.55 12.43 3.60
C LEU A 102 16.15 12.91 3.18
N LYS A 103 15.66 14.02 3.72
CA LYS A 103 14.39 14.64 3.28
C LYS A 103 14.45 15.07 1.82
N VAL A 104 15.55 15.72 1.41
CA VAL A 104 15.75 16.15 0.02
C VAL A 104 15.85 14.95 -0.91
N LEU A 105 16.63 13.92 -0.55
CA LEU A 105 16.75 12.69 -1.35
C LEU A 105 15.41 11.96 -1.47
N PHE A 106 14.66 11.83 -0.39
CA PHE A 106 13.34 11.21 -0.40
C PHE A 106 12.35 11.99 -1.26
N LEU A 107 12.35 13.33 -1.17
CA LEU A 107 11.50 14.18 -2.01
C LEU A 107 11.89 14.09 -3.48
N ALA A 108 13.18 14.14 -3.80
CA ALA A 108 13.68 13.98 -5.17
C ALA A 108 13.29 12.61 -5.75
N TRP A 109 13.35 11.55 -4.94
CA TRP A 109 12.92 10.21 -5.32
C TRP A 109 11.40 10.08 -5.50
N LEU A 110 10.59 10.76 -4.68
CA LEU A 110 9.14 10.84 -4.90
C LEU A 110 8.80 11.60 -6.20
N LEU A 111 9.50 12.70 -6.47
CA LEU A 111 9.32 13.48 -7.69
C LEU A 111 9.75 12.70 -8.93
N SER A 112 10.84 11.92 -8.85
CA SER A 112 11.26 11.06 -9.95
C SER A 112 10.26 9.93 -10.21
N ALA A 113 9.67 9.35 -9.15
CA ALA A 113 8.58 8.39 -9.29
C ALA A 113 7.33 9.02 -9.95
N ALA A 114 6.93 10.22 -9.51
CA ALA A 114 5.81 10.94 -10.10
C ALA A 114 6.06 11.25 -11.58
N ALA A 115 7.25 11.75 -11.93
CA ALA A 115 7.66 11.99 -13.31
C ALA A 115 7.68 10.70 -14.14
N PHE A 116 8.17 9.59 -13.58
CA PHE A 116 8.20 8.28 -14.24
C PHE A 116 6.79 7.76 -14.57
N PHE A 117 5.86 7.82 -13.61
CA PHE A 117 4.48 7.42 -13.82
C PHE A 117 3.76 8.35 -14.80
N ALA A 118 3.96 9.68 -14.67
CA ALA A 118 3.38 10.67 -15.57
C ALA A 118 3.88 10.50 -17.02
N TYR A 119 5.18 10.29 -17.21
CA TYR A 119 5.76 10.01 -18.52
C TYR A 119 5.11 8.79 -19.17
N HIS A 120 4.98 7.69 -18.44
CA HIS A 120 4.36 6.49 -18.97
C HIS A 120 2.88 6.66 -19.28
N PHE A 121 2.17 7.46 -18.49
CA PHE A 121 0.75 7.72 -18.70
C PHE A 121 0.49 8.65 -19.90
N ILE A 122 1.26 9.75 -20.00
CA ILE A 122 1.07 10.79 -21.03
C ILE A 122 1.57 10.32 -22.39
N ILE A 123 2.77 9.72 -22.45
CA ILE A 123 3.42 9.37 -23.73
C ILE A 123 2.87 8.08 -24.32
N TYR A 124 2.54 7.07 -23.49
CA TYR A 124 1.98 5.82 -23.98
C TYR A 124 0.46 5.74 -23.88
N HIS A 125 -0.22 6.88 -23.60
CA HIS A 125 -1.68 6.97 -23.45
C HIS A 125 -2.28 5.91 -22.51
N GLY A 126 -1.55 5.53 -21.46
CA GLY A 126 -1.96 4.47 -20.53
C GLY A 126 -1.94 3.04 -21.11
N VAL A 127 -1.37 2.82 -22.30
CA VAL A 127 -1.18 1.49 -22.89
C VAL A 127 0.12 0.88 -22.38
N ILE A 128 0.02 -0.29 -21.73
CA ILE A 128 1.19 -1.05 -21.28
C ILE A 128 1.78 -1.80 -22.48
N SER A 129 2.63 -1.13 -23.24
CA SER A 129 3.34 -1.70 -24.39
C SER A 129 4.71 -2.28 -24.02
N THR A 130 5.23 -1.98 -22.83
CA THR A 130 6.53 -2.44 -22.35
C THR A 130 6.44 -2.97 -20.91
N HIS A 131 7.42 -3.79 -20.53
CA HIS A 131 7.57 -4.28 -19.15
C HIS A 131 8.15 -3.24 -18.19
N ILE A 132 8.61 -2.08 -18.70
CA ILE A 132 9.37 -1.08 -17.93
C ILE A 132 8.54 -0.56 -16.77
N LEU A 133 7.29 -0.13 -17.03
CA LEU A 133 6.38 0.41 -16.02
C LEU A 133 6.19 -0.54 -14.82
N PRO A 134 5.73 -1.79 -15.00
CA PRO A 134 5.56 -2.71 -13.88
C PRO A 134 6.88 -3.15 -13.24
N VAL A 135 7.98 -3.33 -13.99
CA VAL A 135 9.26 -3.77 -13.41
C VAL A 135 9.89 -2.66 -12.57
N VAL A 136 10.11 -1.47 -13.15
CA VAL A 136 10.70 -0.32 -12.46
C VAL A 136 9.78 0.15 -11.33
N GLY A 137 8.46 0.19 -11.58
CA GLY A 137 7.45 0.48 -10.56
C GLY A 137 7.61 -0.38 -9.30
N ASN A 138 7.71 -1.70 -9.46
CA ASN A 138 7.80 -2.61 -8.33
C ASN A 138 9.19 -2.64 -7.67
N LEU A 139 10.27 -2.58 -8.44
CA LEU A 139 11.63 -2.74 -7.93
C LEU A 139 12.28 -1.45 -7.45
N VAL A 140 12.07 -0.34 -8.15
CA VAL A 140 12.74 0.95 -7.86
C VAL A 140 11.88 1.83 -6.96
N PHE A 141 10.55 1.68 -7.00
CA PHE A 141 9.63 2.51 -6.24
C PHE A 141 8.98 1.77 -5.06
N TYR A 142 8.25 0.68 -5.30
CA TYR A 142 7.53 0.00 -4.21
C TYR A 142 8.44 -0.74 -3.23
N LEU A 143 9.43 -1.48 -3.74
CA LEU A 143 10.31 -2.29 -2.90
C LEU A 143 11.08 -1.43 -1.88
N PRO A 144 11.72 -0.29 -2.26
CA PRO A 144 12.40 0.57 -1.30
C PRO A 144 11.49 1.12 -0.21
N LEU A 145 10.26 1.54 -0.53
CA LEU A 145 9.31 2.01 0.49
C LEU A 145 8.97 0.92 1.51
N ARG A 146 8.73 -0.31 1.05
CA ARG A 146 8.46 -1.45 1.94
C ARG A 146 9.65 -1.76 2.83
N ILE A 147 10.86 -1.74 2.28
CA ILE A 147 12.10 -1.92 3.05
C ILE A 147 12.25 -0.81 4.10
N LEU A 148 12.02 0.46 3.73
CA LEU A 148 12.10 1.59 4.65
C LEU A 148 11.07 1.49 5.80
N ILE A 149 9.84 1.05 5.51
CA ILE A 149 8.82 0.78 6.52
C ILE A 149 9.31 -0.32 7.49
N ILE A 150 9.82 -1.43 6.96
CA ILE A 150 10.34 -2.54 7.77
C ILE A 150 11.48 -2.06 8.67
N ILE A 151 12.47 -1.36 8.12
CA ILE A 151 13.63 -0.87 8.88
C ILE A 151 13.19 0.09 9.99
N ALA A 152 12.31 1.04 9.69
CA ALA A 152 11.83 2.01 10.66
C ALA A 152 11.12 1.35 11.85
N LEU A 153 10.26 0.36 11.57
CA LEU A 153 9.51 -0.36 12.58
C LEU A 153 10.36 -1.38 13.35
N ALA A 154 11.20 -2.16 12.66
CA ALA A 154 12.06 -3.17 13.28
C ALA A 154 13.04 -2.52 14.27
N ARG A 155 13.67 -1.41 13.87
CA ARG A 155 14.55 -0.64 14.76
C ARG A 155 13.81 -0.20 16.03
N ARG A 156 12.54 0.18 15.91
CA ARG A 156 11.73 0.58 17.06
C ARG A 156 11.37 -0.59 17.96
N VAL A 157 10.97 -1.73 17.39
CA VAL A 157 10.61 -2.94 18.15
C VAL A 157 11.79 -3.41 19.00
N MET A 158 13.01 -3.40 18.44
CA MET A 158 14.23 -3.77 19.18
C MET A 158 14.55 -2.84 20.36
N GLN A 159 14.01 -1.62 20.36
CA GLN A 159 14.24 -0.62 21.40
C GLN A 159 13.06 -0.49 22.38
N MET A 160 11.98 -1.27 22.20
CA MET A 160 10.81 -1.19 23.05
C MET A 160 10.97 -2.08 24.29
N ASP A 161 10.70 -1.49 25.45
CA ASP A 161 10.67 -2.18 26.73
C ASP A 161 9.46 -3.15 26.80
N ASN A 162 9.62 -4.31 27.45
CA ASN A 162 8.65 -5.43 27.48
C ASN A 162 7.24 -5.06 28.00
N LYS A 163 7.05 -3.86 28.57
CA LYS A 163 5.76 -3.36 29.05
C LYS A 163 4.88 -2.72 27.96
N LYS A 164 5.39 -2.54 26.72
CA LYS A 164 4.66 -1.91 25.59
C LYS A 164 4.24 -2.90 24.48
N ASN A 165 3.73 -4.08 24.88
CA ASN A 165 3.37 -5.17 23.96
C ASN A 165 2.49 -4.77 22.77
N LEU A 166 1.52 -3.86 22.95
CA LEU A 166 0.62 -3.43 21.86
C LEU A 166 1.37 -2.72 20.71
N GLY A 167 2.39 -1.91 21.01
CA GLY A 167 3.17 -1.21 19.99
C GLY A 167 4.03 -2.18 19.18
N ALA A 168 4.61 -3.18 19.85
CA ALA A 168 5.38 -4.24 19.21
C ALA A 168 4.51 -5.13 18.31
N PHE A 169 3.32 -5.53 18.77
CA PHE A 169 2.35 -6.25 17.94
C PHE A 169 1.93 -5.43 16.72
N GLY A 170 1.59 -4.16 16.91
CA GLY A 170 1.22 -3.27 15.80
C GLY A 170 2.33 -3.13 14.75
N ALA A 171 3.57 -2.95 15.20
CA ALA A 171 4.73 -2.91 14.31
C ALA A 171 4.95 -4.25 13.58
N ALA A 172 4.83 -5.39 14.27
CA ALA A 172 4.98 -6.71 13.67
C ALA A 172 3.94 -6.96 12.57
N PHE A 173 2.69 -6.53 12.76
CA PHE A 173 1.66 -6.62 11.73
C PHE A 173 1.97 -5.76 10.50
N VAL A 174 2.42 -4.51 10.66
CA VAL A 174 2.79 -3.65 9.52
C VAL A 174 4.05 -4.18 8.81
N ILE A 175 5.03 -4.72 9.54
CA ILE A 175 6.18 -5.43 8.96
C ILE A 175 5.71 -6.63 8.16
N GLY A 176 4.81 -7.44 8.73
CA GLY A 176 4.23 -8.59 8.04
C GLY A 176 3.51 -8.19 6.75
N GLU A 177 2.74 -7.10 6.74
CA GLU A 177 2.17 -6.61 5.48
C GLU A 177 3.26 -6.23 4.48
N SER A 178 4.30 -5.53 4.93
CA SER A 178 5.39 -5.10 4.05
C SER A 178 6.11 -6.30 3.43
N VAL A 179 6.33 -7.38 4.18
CA VAL A 179 6.90 -8.64 3.68
C VAL A 179 5.97 -9.31 2.66
N LEU A 180 4.67 -9.43 2.96
CA LEU A 180 3.68 -9.95 2.00
C LEU A 180 3.63 -9.08 0.73
N GLY A 181 3.78 -7.78 0.89
CA GLY A 181 3.91 -6.81 -0.19
C GLY A 181 5.13 -7.01 -1.06
N ILE A 182 6.30 -7.26 -0.47
CA ILE A 182 7.52 -7.59 -1.21
C ILE A 182 7.31 -8.87 -2.02
N PHE A 183 6.72 -9.90 -1.39
CA PHE A 183 6.42 -11.16 -2.09
C PHE A 183 5.45 -10.94 -3.27
N ARG A 184 4.42 -10.11 -3.09
CA ARG A 184 3.52 -9.70 -4.19
C ARG A 184 4.26 -8.96 -5.30
N ASN A 185 5.14 -8.03 -4.98
CA ASN A 185 5.95 -7.31 -5.97
C ASN A 185 6.82 -8.27 -6.78
N LEU A 186 7.46 -9.25 -6.13
CA LEU A 186 8.27 -10.28 -6.79
C LEU A 186 7.43 -11.19 -7.69
N LEU A 187 6.21 -11.57 -7.25
CA LEU A 187 5.27 -12.28 -8.11
C LEU A 187 4.91 -11.44 -9.33
N ILE A 188 4.56 -10.17 -9.15
CA ILE A 188 4.26 -9.27 -10.27
C ILE A 188 5.43 -9.24 -11.26
N VAL A 189 6.65 -9.01 -10.80
CA VAL A 189 7.84 -8.98 -11.67
C VAL A 189 8.03 -10.31 -12.40
N LYS A 190 7.90 -11.45 -11.70
CA LYS A 190 8.02 -12.79 -12.30
C LYS A 190 7.03 -12.98 -13.46
N TYR A 191 5.76 -12.65 -13.24
CA TYR A 191 4.71 -12.84 -14.26
C TYR A 191 4.76 -11.78 -15.36
N VAL A 192 5.17 -10.55 -15.03
CA VAL A 192 5.41 -9.49 -16.03
C VAL A 192 6.51 -9.90 -17.01
N LEU A 193 7.59 -10.51 -16.53
CA LEU A 193 8.70 -10.92 -17.39
C LEU A 193 8.41 -12.21 -18.18
N ALA A 194 7.47 -13.03 -17.73
CA ALA A 194 7.14 -14.31 -18.36
C ALA A 194 6.05 -14.22 -19.45
N TYR A 195 5.28 -13.13 -19.50
CA TYR A 195 4.13 -12.98 -20.40
C TYR A 195 4.17 -11.65 -21.13
N PRO A 196 3.55 -11.52 -22.33
CA PRO A 196 3.51 -10.25 -23.06
C PRO A 196 2.95 -9.08 -22.22
N PRO A 197 3.40 -7.83 -22.48
CA PRO A 197 3.00 -6.62 -21.73
C PRO A 197 1.49 -6.41 -21.61
N GLN A 198 0.71 -6.92 -22.57
CA GLN A 198 -0.74 -6.79 -22.63
C GLN A 198 -1.47 -7.87 -21.84
N LEU A 199 -0.81 -8.99 -21.50
CA LEU A 199 -1.46 -10.19 -20.97
C LEU A 199 -1.01 -10.58 -19.56
N TRP A 200 0.15 -10.11 -19.09
CA TRP A 200 0.69 -10.49 -17.78
C TRP A 200 -0.29 -10.25 -16.63
N TYR A 201 -1.13 -9.21 -16.72
CA TYR A 201 -2.09 -8.91 -15.67
C TYR A 201 -3.25 -9.91 -15.65
N ILE A 202 -3.75 -10.36 -16.81
CA ILE A 202 -4.80 -11.40 -16.86
C ILE A 202 -4.32 -12.64 -16.12
N VAL A 203 -3.05 -13.00 -16.34
CA VAL A 203 -2.39 -14.09 -15.63
C VAL A 203 -2.29 -13.78 -14.14
N LEU A 204 -1.87 -12.58 -13.75
CA LEU A 204 -1.80 -12.18 -12.35
C LEU A 204 -3.17 -12.31 -11.63
N THR A 205 -4.26 -11.91 -12.29
CA THR A 205 -5.63 -12.03 -11.75
C THR A 205 -6.21 -13.43 -11.78
N SER A 206 -5.60 -14.39 -12.48
CA SER A 206 -6.01 -15.79 -12.37
C SER A 206 -5.30 -16.51 -11.22
N LEU A 207 -4.32 -15.88 -10.57
CA LEU A 207 -3.58 -16.46 -9.45
C LEU A 207 -4.33 -16.30 -8.12
N LYS A 208 -4.85 -17.41 -7.59
CA LYS A 208 -5.45 -17.46 -6.24
C LYS A 208 -4.55 -16.88 -5.16
N ILE A 209 -3.26 -17.20 -5.24
CA ILE A 209 -2.27 -16.76 -4.24
C ILE A 209 -2.15 -15.24 -4.18
N PHE A 210 -2.31 -14.53 -5.32
CA PHE A 210 -2.21 -13.08 -5.35
C PHE A 210 -3.32 -12.42 -4.51
N PHE A 211 -4.56 -12.91 -4.61
CA PHE A 211 -5.69 -12.41 -3.82
C PHE A 211 -5.60 -12.76 -2.34
N ILE A 212 -5.10 -13.96 -2.02
CA ILE A 212 -4.89 -14.38 -0.62
C ILE A 212 -3.87 -13.45 0.04
N LEU A 213 -2.72 -13.24 -0.60
CA LEU A 213 -1.67 -12.35 -0.10
C LEU A 213 -2.19 -10.92 0.04
N GLN A 214 -2.96 -10.45 -0.94
CA GLN A 214 -3.54 -9.11 -0.89
C GLN A 214 -4.51 -8.95 0.29
N THR A 215 -5.40 -9.92 0.51
CA THR A 215 -6.36 -9.86 1.61
C THR A 215 -5.64 -9.94 2.96
N ALA A 216 -4.66 -10.83 3.08
CA ALA A 216 -3.82 -10.96 4.28
C ALA A 216 -3.06 -9.65 4.58
N SER A 217 -2.49 -9.01 3.57
CA SER A 217 -1.85 -7.70 3.71
C SER A 217 -2.79 -6.66 4.33
N ILE A 218 -4.06 -6.65 3.94
CA ILE A 218 -5.04 -5.68 4.45
C ILE A 218 -5.35 -5.94 5.91
N ILE A 219 -5.64 -7.20 6.24
CA ILE A 219 -5.88 -7.63 7.61
C ILE A 219 -4.70 -7.20 8.49
N PHE A 220 -3.48 -7.40 8.01
CA PHE A 220 -2.26 -7.00 8.71
C PHE A 220 -2.14 -5.49 8.87
N LEU A 221 -2.43 -4.68 7.84
CA LEU A 221 -2.41 -3.22 7.98
C LEU A 221 -3.50 -2.72 8.94
N VAL A 222 -4.70 -3.29 8.90
CA VAL A 222 -5.81 -2.94 9.79
C VAL A 222 -5.44 -3.18 11.24
N PHE A 223 -5.01 -4.41 11.57
CA PHE A 223 -4.56 -4.73 12.93
C PHE A 223 -3.33 -3.90 13.33
N GLY A 224 -2.37 -3.76 12.42
CA GLY A 224 -1.15 -2.97 12.62
C GLY A 224 -1.46 -1.53 13.02
N PHE A 225 -2.29 -0.83 12.25
CA PHE A 225 -2.65 0.56 12.51
C PHE A 225 -3.53 0.72 13.75
N ILE A 226 -4.46 -0.19 14.03
CA ILE A 226 -5.27 -0.14 15.25
C ILE A 226 -4.38 -0.29 16.49
N PHE A 227 -3.47 -1.26 16.50
CA PHE A 227 -2.58 -1.48 17.63
C PHE A 227 -1.56 -0.35 17.81
N LEU A 228 -0.96 0.14 16.72
CA LEU A 228 -0.05 1.30 16.76
C LEU A 228 -0.77 2.56 17.22
N HIS A 229 -1.98 2.82 16.70
CA HIS A 229 -2.82 3.94 17.13
C HIS A 229 -3.08 3.92 18.63
N ARG A 230 -3.54 2.77 19.15
CA ARG A 230 -3.80 2.61 20.59
C ARG A 230 -2.54 2.78 21.42
N ALA A 231 -1.40 2.25 20.97
CA ALA A 231 -0.13 2.40 21.67
C ALA A 231 0.36 3.85 21.71
N CYS A 232 0.34 4.55 20.57
CA CYS A 232 0.78 5.94 20.48
C CYS A 232 -0.12 6.88 21.26
N CYS A 233 -1.44 6.73 21.19
CA CYS A 233 -2.39 7.58 21.91
C CYS A 233 -2.44 7.29 23.43
N ARG A 234 -2.16 6.06 23.89
CA ARG A 234 -2.04 5.77 25.33
C ARG A 234 -0.80 6.37 25.98
N THR A 235 0.26 6.61 25.21
CA THR A 235 1.53 7.14 25.75
C THR A 235 1.55 8.68 25.80
N GLY A 236 0.56 9.34 25.20
CA GLY A 236 0.44 10.80 25.13
C GLY A 236 -0.59 11.43 26.07
N ASN A 237 -1.32 10.61 26.82
CA ASN A 237 -2.14 10.99 27.98
C ASN A 237 -1.40 10.60 29.26
#